data_AF-A0A956VBU9-F1
#
_entry.id   AF-A0A956VBU9-F1
#
_cell.length_a   1.000
_cell.length_b   1.000
_cell.length_c   1.000
_cell.angle_alpha   90.00
_cell.angle_beta   90.00
_cell.angle_gamma   90.00
#
_symmetry.space_group_name_H-M   'P 1'
#
loop_
_entity.id
_entity.type
_entity.pdbx_description
1 polymer ?
#
loop_
_entity_poly.entity_id
_entity_poly.type
_entity_poly.pdbx_seq_one_letter_code
_entity_poly.pdbx_strand_id
1 'polypeptide(L)'
;LHSYQLVDHAWFSETRLFMTIIMGAAMVVIMLSFMLNMYGNSKANIAIFSGSAVMRLLSIWLVRSQVTITGVDYMEGMIPHHSIAILTSERAGIEDVRVRELADEIIEAQRREIKEMEWLINDIRENGVAETQEEAEARPVPDFAGTSE
;
A
#
# COMPACT_ATOMS: atom_id res chain seq x y z
N LEU A 1 -0.25 -10.55 21.27
CA LEU A 1 -0.23 -9.32 20.44
C LEU A 1 -1.30 -8.39 20.97
N HIS A 2 -0.91 -7.31 21.65
CA HIS A 2 -1.85 -6.32 22.15
C HIS A 2 -2.26 -5.38 21.01
N SER A 3 -3.55 -5.06 20.91
CA SER A 3 -4.14 -4.36 19.76
C SER A 3 -3.61 -2.95 19.49
N TYR A 4 -3.00 -2.30 20.49
CA TYR A 4 -2.46 -0.94 20.34
C TYR A 4 -1.20 -0.91 19.45
N GLN A 5 -0.36 -1.95 19.48
CA GLN A 5 0.84 -2.03 18.64
C GLN A 5 0.53 -2.22 17.15
N LEU A 6 -0.70 -2.66 16.82
CA LEU A 6 -1.18 -2.77 15.43
C LEU A 6 -1.47 -1.40 14.82
N VAL A 7 -1.84 -0.41 15.66
CA VAL A 7 -2.13 0.95 15.20
C VAL A 7 -0.84 1.68 14.87
N ASP A 8 0.23 1.45 15.65
CA ASP A 8 1.53 2.10 15.46
C ASP A 8 2.22 1.71 14.13
N HIS A 9 1.85 0.56 13.54
CA HIS A 9 2.36 0.09 12.24
C HIS A 9 1.33 0.19 11.11
N ALA A 10 0.20 0.88 11.35
CA ALA A 10 -0.86 1.03 10.38
C ALA A 10 -0.59 2.25 9.47
N TRP A 11 0.08 1.99 8.36
CA TRP A 11 0.32 3.00 7.32
C TRP A 11 -0.93 3.20 6.47
N PHE A 12 -1.29 4.46 6.18
CA PHE A 12 -2.34 4.76 5.21
C PHE A 12 -1.83 4.53 3.78
N SER A 13 -2.73 4.23 2.85
CA SER A 13 -2.34 4.07 1.45
C SER A 13 -3.53 4.38 0.55
N GLU A 14 -3.43 5.49 -0.18
CA GLU A 14 -4.42 5.89 -1.17
C GLU A 14 -4.65 4.81 -2.22
N THR A 15 -3.57 4.16 -2.69
CA THR A 15 -3.64 3.07 -3.66
C THR A 15 -4.51 1.90 -3.15
N ARG A 16 -4.36 1.51 -1.87
CA ARG A 16 -5.22 0.47 -1.26
C ARG A 16 -6.67 0.93 -1.12
N LEU A 17 -6.90 2.20 -0.79
CA LEU A 17 -8.25 2.78 -0.75
C LEU A 17 -8.93 2.71 -2.13
N PHE A 18 -8.25 3.15 -3.20
CA PHE A 18 -8.79 3.11 -4.56
C PHE A 18 -9.04 1.68 -5.03
N MET A 19 -8.14 0.72 -4.75
CA MET A 19 -8.38 -0.70 -5.03
C MET A 19 -9.61 -1.24 -4.32
N THR A 20 -9.81 -0.86 -3.04
CA THR A 20 -11.00 -1.25 -2.26
C THR A 20 -12.27 -0.70 -2.90
N ILE A 21 -12.27 0.56 -3.36
CA ILE A 21 -13.41 1.17 -4.07
C ILE A 21 -13.68 0.44 -5.39
N ILE A 22 -12.65 0.08 -6.16
CA ILE A 22 -12.79 -0.65 -7.43
C ILE A 22 -13.47 -2.01 -7.20
N MET A 23 -13.02 -2.76 -6.18
CA MET A 23 -13.58 -4.07 -5.82
C MET A 23 -15.02 -3.93 -5.30
N GLY A 24 -15.25 -3.00 -4.38
CA GLY A 24 -16.58 -2.72 -3.82
C GLY A 24 -17.58 -2.32 -4.90
N ALA A 25 -17.20 -1.42 -5.80
CA ALA A 25 -18.05 -1.00 -6.92
C ALA A 25 -18.36 -2.16 -7.88
N ALA A 26 -17.40 -3.05 -8.17
CA ALA A 26 -17.67 -4.27 -8.95
C ALA A 26 -18.66 -5.18 -8.22
N MET A 27 -18.47 -5.39 -6.93
CA MET A 27 -19.32 -6.27 -6.13
C MET A 27 -20.76 -5.74 -6.06
N VAL A 28 -20.95 -4.43 -5.92
CA VAL A 28 -22.28 -3.80 -5.96
C VAL A 28 -22.99 -4.09 -7.29
N VAL A 29 -22.30 -3.96 -8.42
CA VAL A 29 -22.85 -4.27 -9.75
C VAL A 29 -23.26 -5.75 -9.80
N ILE A 30 -22.37 -6.67 -9.42
CA ILE A 30 -22.63 -8.11 -9.47
C ILE A 30 -23.82 -8.48 -8.58
N MET A 31 -23.81 -8.07 -7.30
CA MET A 31 -24.86 -8.41 -6.35
C MET A 31 -26.22 -7.86 -6.77
N LEU A 32 -26.27 -6.59 -7.19
CA LEU A 32 -27.51 -5.99 -7.64
C LEU A 32 -28.06 -6.70 -8.88
N SER A 33 -27.20 -7.09 -9.83
CA SER A 33 -27.60 -7.87 -11.02
C SER A 33 -28.28 -9.19 -10.68
N PHE A 34 -27.80 -9.92 -9.66
CA PHE A 34 -28.45 -11.18 -9.23
C PHE A 34 -29.77 -10.95 -8.50
N MET A 35 -29.94 -9.80 -7.86
CA MET A 35 -31.08 -9.52 -6.97
C MET A 35 -32.10 -8.57 -7.60
N LEU A 36 -32.02 -8.29 -8.91
CA LEU A 36 -32.88 -7.31 -9.60
C LEU A 36 -34.37 -7.56 -9.40
N ASN A 37 -34.80 -8.83 -9.43
CA ASN A 37 -36.22 -9.19 -9.26
C ASN A 37 -36.76 -8.87 -7.85
N MET A 38 -35.88 -8.75 -6.85
CA MET A 38 -36.25 -8.41 -5.48
C MET A 38 -36.33 -6.89 -5.27
N TYR A 39 -35.59 -6.10 -6.05
CA TYR A 39 -35.52 -4.64 -5.92
C TYR A 39 -36.40 -3.95 -6.98
N GLY A 40 -37.67 -3.74 -6.67
CA GLY A 40 -38.66 -3.21 -7.63
C GLY A 40 -38.47 -1.74 -8.06
N ASN A 41 -37.68 -0.93 -7.34
CA ASN A 41 -37.47 0.47 -7.72
C ASN A 41 -36.39 0.61 -8.81
N SER A 42 -36.83 0.60 -10.07
CA SER A 42 -35.93 0.69 -11.22
C SER A 42 -35.07 1.96 -11.24
N LYS A 43 -35.58 3.10 -10.75
CA LYS A 43 -34.82 4.36 -10.70
C LYS A 43 -33.66 4.26 -9.70
N ALA A 44 -33.92 3.69 -8.53
CA ALA A 44 -32.88 3.46 -7.52
C ALA A 44 -31.81 2.48 -8.04
N ASN A 45 -32.22 1.41 -8.70
CA ASN A 45 -31.28 0.44 -9.28
C ASN A 45 -30.39 1.07 -10.35
N ILE A 46 -30.96 1.86 -11.26
CA ILE A 46 -30.20 2.60 -12.29
C ILE A 46 -29.22 3.58 -11.63
N ALA A 47 -29.64 4.29 -10.59
CA ALA A 47 -28.76 5.21 -9.86
C ALA A 47 -27.58 4.47 -9.21
N ILE A 48 -27.82 3.31 -8.59
CA ILE A 48 -26.77 2.48 -7.97
C ILE A 48 -25.78 1.97 -9.03
N PHE A 49 -26.26 1.42 -10.16
CA PHE A 49 -25.38 0.98 -11.24
C PHE A 49 -24.53 2.12 -11.79
N SER A 50 -25.17 3.26 -12.08
CA SER A 50 -24.48 4.42 -12.64
C SER A 50 -23.43 4.97 -11.67
N GLY A 51 -23.79 5.12 -10.40
CA GLY A 51 -22.85 5.54 -9.35
C GLY A 51 -21.67 4.59 -9.20
N SER A 52 -21.94 3.27 -9.19
CA SER A 52 -20.88 2.25 -9.11
C SER A 52 -19.94 2.29 -10.31
N ALA A 53 -20.48 2.46 -11.52
CA ALA A 53 -19.69 2.59 -12.74
C ALA A 53 -18.78 3.84 -12.69
N VAL A 54 -19.33 4.99 -12.28
CA VAL A 54 -18.55 6.24 -12.13
C VAL A 54 -17.46 6.09 -11.09
N MET A 55 -17.78 5.57 -9.89
CA MET A 55 -16.79 5.33 -8.83
C MET A 55 -15.67 4.41 -9.29
N ARG A 56 -16.01 3.33 -10.01
CA ARG A 56 -15.03 2.39 -10.53
C ARG A 56 -14.12 3.03 -11.57
N LEU A 57 -14.67 3.76 -12.54
CA LEU A 57 -13.88 4.41 -13.59
C LEU A 57 -12.95 5.48 -13.02
N LEU A 58 -13.45 6.31 -12.10
CA LEU A 58 -12.65 7.33 -11.42
C LEU A 58 -11.52 6.70 -10.60
N SER A 59 -11.81 5.64 -9.85
CA SER A 59 -10.80 4.96 -9.03
C SER A 59 -9.74 4.26 -9.89
N ILE A 60 -10.13 3.66 -11.02
CA ILE A 60 -9.19 3.09 -12.00
C ILE A 60 -8.29 4.20 -12.58
N TRP A 61 -8.85 5.36 -12.90
CA TRP A 61 -8.05 6.48 -13.39
C TRP A 61 -7.05 6.96 -12.33
N LEU A 62 -7.48 7.18 -11.09
CA LEU A 62 -6.60 7.61 -9.98
C LEU A 62 -5.46 6.61 -9.71
N VAL A 63 -5.78 5.31 -9.60
CA VAL A 63 -4.76 4.30 -9.32
C VAL A 63 -3.80 4.11 -10.51
N ARG A 64 -4.19 4.45 -11.74
CA ARG A 64 -3.32 4.34 -12.91
C ARG A 64 -2.49 5.59 -13.15
N SER A 65 -3.01 6.77 -12.79
CA SER A 65 -2.33 8.04 -12.99
C SER A 65 -1.34 8.36 -11.88
N GLN A 66 -1.58 7.85 -10.66
CA GLN A 66 -0.74 8.08 -9.47
C GLN A 66 -0.51 9.58 -9.14
N VAL A 67 -1.36 10.47 -9.68
CA VAL A 67 -1.17 11.92 -9.61
C VAL A 67 -1.33 12.53 -8.22
N THR A 68 -1.90 11.77 -7.27
CA THR A 68 -2.10 12.20 -5.88
C THR A 68 -1.04 11.65 -4.93
N ILE A 69 -0.18 10.73 -5.38
CA ILE A 69 0.78 10.03 -4.52
C ILE A 69 2.04 10.87 -4.32
N THR A 70 2.28 11.31 -3.09
CA THR A 70 3.52 12.00 -2.71
C THR A 70 4.64 11.02 -2.37
N GLY A 71 5.86 11.53 -2.15
CA GLY A 71 6.99 10.71 -1.69
C GLY A 71 6.72 10.03 -0.34
N VAL A 72 6.01 10.71 0.57
CA VAL A 72 5.58 10.10 1.84
C VAL A 72 4.55 9.00 1.58
N ASP A 73 3.51 9.26 0.79
CA ASP A 73 2.48 8.25 0.47
C ASP A 73 3.05 7.02 -0.23
N TYR A 74 4.08 7.21 -1.06
CA TYR A 74 4.84 6.12 -1.67
C TYR A 74 5.48 5.24 -0.60
N MET A 75 6.24 5.82 0.33
CA MET A 75 6.93 5.08 1.39
C MET A 75 5.94 4.42 2.36
N GLU A 76 4.88 5.12 2.78
CA GLU A 76 3.80 4.55 3.60
C GLU A 76 3.10 3.37 2.92
N GLY A 77 2.98 3.41 1.59
CA GLY A 77 2.48 2.30 0.79
C GLY A 77 3.46 1.13 0.66
N MET A 78 4.77 1.41 0.62
CA MET A 78 5.81 0.41 0.42
C MET A 78 6.22 -0.34 1.69
N ILE A 79 6.21 0.30 2.87
CA ILE A 79 6.48 -0.39 4.14
C ILE A 79 5.61 -1.66 4.32
N PRO A 80 4.27 -1.62 4.17
CA PRO A 80 3.45 -2.83 4.27
C PRO A 80 3.62 -3.79 3.08
N HIS A 81 3.92 -3.29 1.87
CA HIS A 81 4.24 -4.15 0.71
C HIS A 81 5.49 -5.00 1.02
N HIS A 82 6.52 -4.36 1.56
CA HIS A 82 7.75 -5.02 1.95
C HIS A 82 7.54 -6.00 3.09
N SER A 83 6.78 -5.59 4.11
CA SER A 83 6.42 -6.45 5.24
C SER A 83 5.73 -7.76 4.80
N ILE A 84 4.89 -7.71 3.75
CA ILE A 84 4.24 -8.92 3.19
C ILE A 84 5.26 -9.82 2.48
N ALA A 85 6.24 -9.26 1.79
CA ALA A 85 7.29 -10.04 1.13
C ALA A 85 8.24 -10.69 2.15
N ILE A 86 8.61 -10.00 3.24
CA ILE A 86 9.33 -10.59 4.39
C ILE A 86 8.52 -11.75 4.97
N LEU A 87 7.25 -11.52 5.32
CA LEU A 87 6.35 -12.54 5.86
C LEU A 87 6.26 -13.78 4.97
N THR A 88 6.14 -13.57 3.66
CA THR A 88 6.03 -14.64 2.67
C THR A 88 7.34 -15.42 2.57
N SER A 89 8.47 -14.73 2.55
CA SER A 89 9.82 -15.32 2.48
C SER A 89 10.14 -16.15 3.73
N GLU A 90 9.72 -15.69 4.91
CA GLU A 90 9.89 -16.39 6.19
C GLU A 90 9.01 -17.64 6.30
N ARG A 91 7.78 -17.60 5.77
CA ARG A 91 6.76 -18.65 6.00
C ARG A 91 6.55 -19.62 4.86
N ALA A 92 7.02 -19.29 3.65
CA ALA A 92 6.90 -20.19 2.51
C ALA A 92 7.73 -21.47 2.75
N GLY A 93 7.15 -22.61 2.38
CA GLY A 93 7.81 -23.92 2.40
C GLY A 93 8.83 -24.06 1.27
N ILE A 94 9.86 -23.21 1.27
CA ILE A 94 10.92 -23.21 0.24
C ILE A 94 11.92 -24.32 0.55
N GLU A 95 11.96 -25.33 -0.32
CA GLU A 95 12.86 -26.49 -0.20
C GLU A 95 14.14 -26.34 -1.03
N ASP A 96 14.09 -25.69 -2.20
CA ASP A 96 15.26 -25.46 -3.04
C ASP A 96 16.20 -24.45 -2.36
N VAL A 97 17.42 -24.87 -2.06
CA VAL A 97 18.43 -24.07 -1.33
C VAL A 97 18.75 -22.75 -2.03
N ARG A 98 18.70 -22.69 -3.37
CA ARG A 98 18.96 -21.46 -4.14
C ARG A 98 17.82 -20.46 -3.97
N VAL A 99 16.59 -20.97 -3.86
CA VAL A 99 15.41 -20.12 -3.63
C VAL A 99 15.37 -19.66 -2.17
N ARG A 100 15.88 -20.47 -1.22
CA ARG A 100 16.04 -20.05 0.18
C ARG A 100 17.07 -18.93 0.30
N GLU A 101 18.22 -19.06 -0.35
CA GLU A 101 19.25 -18.01 -0.39
C GLU A 101 18.68 -16.70 -0.94
N LEU A 102 17.94 -16.75 -2.06
CA LEU A 102 17.23 -15.58 -2.59
C LEU A 102 16.22 -14.98 -1.60
N ALA A 103 15.48 -15.83 -0.88
CA ALA A 103 14.49 -15.38 0.10
C ALA A 103 15.15 -14.66 1.29
N ASP A 104 16.30 -15.16 1.75
CA ASP A 104 17.06 -14.56 2.85
C ASP A 104 17.66 -13.20 2.43
N GLU A 105 18.18 -13.09 1.20
CA GLU A 105 18.63 -11.81 0.63
C GLU A 105 17.48 -10.79 0.51
N ILE A 106 16.29 -11.24 0.09
CA ILE A 106 15.09 -10.40 0.02
C ILE A 106 14.71 -9.89 1.41
N ILE A 107 14.73 -10.76 2.43
CA ILE A 107 14.40 -10.38 3.81
C ILE A 107 15.36 -9.29 4.31
N GLU A 108 16.67 -9.48 4.12
CA GLU A 108 17.67 -8.52 4.57
C GLU A 108 17.51 -7.16 3.87
N ALA A 109 17.40 -7.17 2.55
CA ALA A 109 17.23 -5.94 1.76
C ALA A 109 15.96 -5.18 2.19
N GLN A 110 14.84 -5.88 2.36
CA GLN A 110 13.58 -5.23 2.65
C GLN A 110 13.46 -4.71 4.09
N ARG A 111 14.09 -5.36 5.07
CA ARG A 111 14.19 -4.82 6.44
C ARG A 111 14.98 -3.51 6.47
N ARG A 112 16.08 -3.46 5.72
CA ARG A 112 16.89 -2.24 5.57
C ARG A 112 16.09 -1.11 4.91
N GLU A 113 15.39 -1.42 3.81
CA GLU A 113 14.56 -0.45 3.09
C GLU A 113 13.38 0.06 3.93
N ILE A 114 12.78 -0.77 4.79
CA ILE A 114 11.74 -0.32 5.74
C ILE A 114 12.31 0.74 6.69
N LYS A 115 13.48 0.51 7.28
CA LYS A 115 14.11 1.45 8.22
C LYS A 115 14.48 2.78 7.54
N GLU A 116 14.99 2.69 6.32
CA GLU A 116 15.29 3.86 5.48
C GLU A 116 14.02 4.67 5.19
N MET A 117 12.93 4.01 4.78
CA MET A 117 11.64 4.67 4.53
C MET A 117 11.06 5.30 5.81
N GLU A 118 11.08 4.60 6.94
CA GLU A 118 10.60 5.14 8.22
C GLU A 118 11.40 6.39 8.64
N TRP A 119 12.71 6.36 8.47
CA TRP A 119 13.57 7.50 8.74
C TRP A 119 13.25 8.68 7.82
N LEU A 120 13.16 8.45 6.51
CA LEU A 120 12.84 9.48 5.51
C LEU A 120 11.44 10.08 5.73
N ILE A 121 10.44 9.26 6.09
CA ILE A 121 9.10 9.76 6.42
C ILE A 121 9.16 10.72 7.60
N ASN A 122 9.88 10.35 8.67
CA ASN A 122 9.99 11.18 9.87
C ASN A 122 10.75 12.49 9.57
N ASP A 123 11.86 12.39 8.87
CA ASP A 123 12.66 13.53 8.46
C ASP A 123 11.89 14.51 7.55
N ILE A 124 11.18 14.01 6.54
CA ILE A 124 10.35 14.86 5.66
C ILE A 124 9.20 15.51 6.43
N ARG A 125 8.61 14.83 7.41
CA ARG A 125 7.54 15.39 8.24
C ARG A 125 8.02 16.49 9.18
N GLU A 126 9.22 16.37 9.71
CA GLU A 126 9.81 17.33 10.64
C GLU A 126 10.45 18.51 9.92
N ASN A 127 11.20 18.23 8.85
CA ASN A 127 12.09 19.19 8.20
C ASN A 127 11.66 19.58 6.79
N GLY A 128 10.66 18.92 6.21
CA GLY A 128 10.21 19.13 4.84
C GLY A 128 11.03 18.35 3.79
N VAL A 129 10.60 18.47 2.53
CA VAL A 129 11.24 17.82 1.39
C VAL A 129 12.62 18.44 1.15
N ALA A 130 13.65 17.61 0.94
CA ALA A 130 14.92 18.08 0.36
C ALA A 130 14.71 18.27 -1.15
N GLU A 131 14.66 19.51 -1.61
CA GLU A 131 14.51 19.83 -3.03
C GLU A 131 15.87 19.90 -3.74
N THR A 132 16.95 20.10 -2.98
CA THR A 132 18.32 20.19 -3.52
C THR A 132 19.24 19.10 -2.97
N GLN A 133 20.30 18.81 -3.72
CA GLN A 133 21.33 17.86 -3.29
C GLN A 133 22.06 18.33 -2.03
N GLU A 134 22.24 19.64 -1.85
CA GLU A 134 22.86 20.22 -0.65
C GLU A 134 22.01 19.98 0.60
N GLU A 135 20.69 20.13 0.50
CA GLU A 135 19.75 19.82 1.59
C GLU A 135 19.71 18.33 1.92
N ALA A 136 19.85 17.46 0.93
CA ALA A 136 19.94 16.01 1.12
C ALA A 136 21.25 15.62 1.82
N GLU A 137 22.37 16.23 1.43
CA GLU A 137 23.68 16.00 2.06
C GLU A 137 23.75 16.53 3.50
N ALA A 138 23.01 17.59 3.81
CA ALA A 138 22.88 18.12 5.16
C ALA A 138 22.08 17.20 6.11
N ARG A 139 21.28 16.27 5.55
CA ARG A 139 20.42 15.32 6.29
C ARG A 139 20.67 13.90 5.78
N PRO A 140 21.85 13.32 6.06
CA PRO A 140 22.21 12.02 5.51
C PRO A 140 21.35 10.91 6.12
N VAL A 141 20.85 10.03 5.26
CA VAL A 141 20.19 8.79 5.68
C VAL A 141 21.21 7.93 6.45
N PRO A 142 20.87 7.44 7.66
CA PRO A 142 21.75 6.55 8.41
C PRO A 142 22.07 5.26 7.65
N ASP A 143 23.25 4.70 7.87
CA ASP A 143 23.57 3.37 7.36
C ASP A 143 22.82 2.32 8.18
N PHE A 144 21.80 1.73 7.56
CA PHE A 144 21.00 0.66 8.16
C PHE A 144 21.58 -0.74 7.89
N ALA A 145 22.72 -0.87 7.21
CA ALA A 145 23.39 -2.15 6.99
C ALA A 145 23.73 -2.85 8.31
N GLY A 146 23.37 -4.14 8.43
CA GLY A 146 23.67 -4.97 9.60
C GLY A 146 22.76 -4.79 10.82
N THR A 147 21.75 -3.91 10.76
CA THR A 147 20.77 -3.78 11.86
C THR A 147 19.74 -4.92 11.77
N SER A 148 20.01 -6.02 12.49
CA SER A 148 19.23 -7.28 12.44
C SER A 148 18.03 -7.33 13.38
N GLU A 149 17.62 -6.20 13.97
CA GLU A 149 16.47 -6.11 14.87
C GLU A 149 15.30 -5.34 14.27
#